data_AF-A0A523VH78-F1
#
_entry.id   AF-A0A523VH78-F1
#
_cell.length_a   1.000
_cell.length_b   1.000
_cell.length_c   1.000
_cell.angle_alpha   90.00
_cell.angle_beta   90.00
_cell.angle_gamma   90.00
#
_symmetry.space_group_name_H-M   'P 1'
#
loop_
_entity.id
_entity.type
_entity.pdbx_description
1 polymer ?
#
loop_
_entity_poly.entity_id
_entity_poly.type
_entity_poly.pdbx_seq_one_letter_code
_entity_poly.pdbx_strand_id
1 'polypeptide(L)'
;MKDTAPKINHLLYELFREKSGEERLIMGCSMFDTSKKIVISSIKQNNPDIGDSELKIKLFNRLYGRDFTQKDYQKITKHLKKA
;
A
#
# COMPACT_ATOMS: atom_id res chain seq x y z
N MET A 1 6.41 8.90 -16.18
CA MET A 1 7.52 9.06 -15.22
C MET A 1 8.51 10.07 -15.80
N LYS A 2 8.77 11.20 -15.12
CA LYS A 2 9.66 12.27 -15.63
C LYS A 2 11.15 11.92 -15.48
N ASP A 3 11.45 10.95 -14.62
CA ASP A 3 12.74 10.35 -14.30
C ASP A 3 13.10 9.15 -15.21
N THR A 4 12.21 8.77 -16.13
CA THR A 4 12.42 7.68 -17.09
C THR A 4 12.56 8.24 -18.50
N ALA A 5 13.60 7.82 -19.22
CA ALA A 5 13.83 8.26 -20.61
C ALA A 5 12.60 7.95 -21.51
N PRO A 6 12.21 8.83 -22.45
CA PRO A 6 11.00 8.66 -23.25
C PRO A 6 10.89 7.31 -23.97
N LYS A 7 12.01 6.81 -24.51
CA LYS A 7 12.07 5.49 -25.17
C LYS A 7 11.72 4.33 -24.23
N ILE A 8 12.17 4.40 -22.98
CA ILE A 8 11.89 3.37 -21.97
C ILE A 8 10.43 3.45 -21.53
N ASN A 9 9.89 4.66 -21.34
CA ASN A 9 8.46 4.82 -21.07
C ASN A 9 7.61 4.20 -22.20
N HIS A 10 7.95 4.44 -23.47
CA HIS A 10 7.24 3.87 -24.60
C HIS A 10 7.25 2.33 -24.58
N LEU A 11 8.43 1.73 -24.42
CA LEU A 11 8.59 0.29 -24.32
C LEU A 11 7.76 -0.28 -23.17
N LEU A 12 7.79 0.38 -22.01
CA LEU A 12 7.01 -0.04 -20.84
C LEU A 12 5.50 -0.04 -21.14
N TYR A 13 5.00 0.98 -21.84
CA TYR A 13 3.60 1.04 -22.26
C TYR A 13 3.23 -0.06 -23.26
N GLU A 14 4.12 -0.39 -24.20
CA GLU A 14 3.92 -1.51 -25.13
C GLU A 14 3.80 -2.84 -24.40
N LEU A 15 4.75 -3.14 -23.50
CA LEU A 15 4.73 -4.35 -22.68
C LEU A 15 3.47 -4.46 -21.80
N PHE A 16 2.94 -3.33 -21.31
CA PHE A 16 1.67 -3.33 -20.58
C PHE A 16 0.45 -3.53 -21.48
N ARG A 17 0.50 -3.11 -22.76
CA ARG A 17 -0.60 -3.34 -23.71
C ARG A 17 -0.68 -4.79 -24.19
N GLU A 18 0.44 -5.50 -24.20
CA GLU A 18 0.47 -6.93 -24.53
C GLU A 18 -0.22 -7.81 -23.47
N LYS A 19 -0.39 -7.30 -22.25
CA LYS A 19 -1.04 -8.01 -21.15
C LYS A 19 -2.55 -7.96 -21.23
N SER A 20 -3.20 -9.05 -20.87
CA SER A 20 -4.65 -9.11 -20.71
C SER A 20 -5.13 -8.20 -19.57
N GLY A 21 -6.44 -7.93 -19.53
CA GLY A 21 -7.04 -7.22 -18.40
C GLY A 21 -6.80 -7.93 -17.05
N GLU A 22 -6.89 -9.26 -17.05
CA GLU A 22 -6.71 -10.10 -15.86
C GLU A 22 -5.26 -10.08 -15.36
N GLU A 23 -4.29 -10.18 -16.27
CA GLU A 23 -2.87 -10.10 -15.93
C GLU A 23 -2.51 -8.73 -15.32
N ARG A 24 -3.08 -7.65 -15.86
CA ARG A 24 -2.88 -6.31 -15.31
C ARG A 24 -3.51 -6.16 -13.92
N LEU A 25 -4.67 -6.78 -13.68
CA LEU A 25 -5.30 -6.80 -12.35
C LEU A 25 -4.42 -7.53 -11.34
N ILE A 26 -3.95 -8.74 -11.67
CA ILE A 26 -3.07 -9.55 -10.82
C ILE A 26 -1.79 -8.77 -10.49
N MET A 27 -1.20 -8.12 -11.50
CA MET A 27 -0.01 -7.29 -11.32
C MET A 27 -0.27 -6.14 -10.33
N GLY A 28 -1.38 -5.41 -10.47
CA GLY A 28 -1.77 -4.35 -9.54
C GLY A 28 -1.95 -4.86 -8.10
N CYS A 29 -2.64 -5.99 -7.92
CA CYS A 29 -2.81 -6.63 -6.62
C CYS A 29 -1.47 -7.06 -6.00
N SER A 30 -0.59 -7.67 -6.79
CA SER A 30 0.75 -8.11 -6.35
C SER A 30 1.63 -6.93 -5.92
N MET A 31 1.60 -5.84 -6.67
CA MET A 31 2.32 -4.60 -6.33
C MET A 31 1.81 -4.00 -5.02
N PHE A 32 0.50 -3.99 -4.80
CA PHE A 32 -0.08 -3.51 -3.54
C PHE A 32 0.30 -4.40 -2.35
N ASP A 33 0.24 -5.72 -2.49
CA ASP A 33 0.65 -6.66 -1.44
C ASP A 33 2.13 -6.48 -1.06
N THR A 34 3.00 -6.33 -2.07
CA THR A 34 4.42 -6.03 -1.87
C THR A 34 4.62 -4.71 -1.14
N SER A 35 3.91 -3.66 -1.54
CA SER A 35 3.97 -2.34 -0.90
C SER A 35 3.54 -2.41 0.58
N LYS A 36 2.47 -3.15 0.86
CA LYS A 36 1.98 -3.40 2.23
C LYS A 36 3.03 -4.12 3.08
N LYS A 37 3.70 -5.15 2.53
CA LYS A 37 4.78 -5.89 3.21
C LYS A 37 5.96 -5.00 3.57
N ILE A 38 6.39 -4.13 2.65
CA ILE A 38 7.46 -3.15 2.90
C ILE A 38 7.09 -2.24 4.08
N VAL A 39 5.86 -1.70 4.08
CA VAL A 39 5.38 -0.83 5.16
C VAL A 39 5.33 -1.57 6.49
N ILE A 40 4.78 -2.79 6.52
CA ILE A 40 4.71 -3.62 7.73
C ILE A 40 6.12 -3.90 8.27
N SER A 41 7.06 -4.27 7.40
CA SER A 41 8.45 -4.55 7.79
C SER A 41 9.09 -3.31 8.44
N SER A 42 8.93 -2.14 7.84
CA SER A 42 9.41 -0.87 8.39
C SER A 42 8.75 -0.51 9.74
N ILE A 43 7.46 -0.79 9.92
CA ILE A 43 6.77 -0.57 11.21
C ILE A 43 7.33 -1.49 12.30
N LYS A 44 7.49 -2.79 11.99
CA LYS A 44 8.02 -3.80 12.92
C LYS A 44 9.48 -3.54 13.29
N GLN A 45 10.30 -3.10 12.33
CA GLN A 45 11.69 -2.73 12.59
C GLN A 45 11.78 -1.63 13.67
N ASN A 46 10.87 -0.65 13.65
CA ASN A 46 10.83 0.44 14.63
C ASN A 46 10.05 0.08 15.91
N ASN A 47 9.30 -1.03 15.93
CA ASN A 47 8.47 -1.48 17.05
C ASN A 47 8.42 -3.02 17.07
N PRO A 48 9.48 -3.70 17.54
CA PRO A 48 9.60 -5.16 17.43
C PRO A 48 8.43 -5.93 18.08
N ASP A 49 7.94 -5.43 19.22
CA ASP A 49 6.90 -6.07 20.03
C ASP A 49 5.48 -5.53 19.73
N ILE A 50 5.27 -4.93 18.55
CA ILE A 50 3.97 -4.36 18.20
C ILE A 50 2.89 -5.45 18.11
N GLY A 51 1.82 -5.28 18.87
CA GLY A 51 0.64 -6.14 18.79
C GLY A 51 -0.15 -5.95 17.49
N ASP A 52 -0.93 -6.96 17.11
CA ASP A 52 -1.61 -7.00 15.80
C ASP A 52 -2.56 -5.83 15.56
N SER A 53 -3.38 -5.46 16.55
CA SER A 53 -4.31 -4.33 16.40
C SER A 53 -3.58 -3.00 16.22
N GLU A 54 -2.45 -2.81 16.92
CA GLU A 54 -1.63 -1.60 16.78
C GLU A 54 -0.90 -1.57 15.44
N LEU A 55 -0.44 -2.73 14.95
CA LEU A 55 0.12 -2.87 13.61
C LEU A 55 -0.90 -2.51 12.52
N LYS A 56 -2.14 -3.01 12.63
CA LYS A 56 -3.25 -2.65 11.71
C LYS A 56 -3.49 -1.14 11.71
N ILE A 57 -3.48 -0.49 12.87
CA ILE A 57 -3.67 0.97 13.00
C ILE A 57 -2.52 1.74 12.38
N LYS A 58 -1.27 1.38 12.67
CA LYS A 58 -0.10 2.05 12.07
C LYS A 58 -0.05 1.87 10.55
N LEU A 59 -0.42 0.69 10.06
CA LEU A 59 -0.51 0.43 8.62
C LEU A 59 -1.61 1.27 7.97
N PHE A 60 -2.81 1.32 8.56
CA PHE A 60 -3.90 2.17 8.09
C PHE A 60 -3.48 3.64 8.05
N ASN A 61 -2.88 4.15 9.13
CA ASN A 61 -2.41 5.54 9.19
C ASN A 61 -1.35 5.85 8.13
N ARG A 62 -0.43 4.91 7.86
CA ARG A 62 0.64 5.09 6.87
C ARG A 62 0.11 5.13 5.43
N LEU A 63 -0.90 4.32 5.12
CA LEU A 63 -1.45 4.21 3.76
C LEU A 63 -2.53 5.26 3.49
N TYR A 64 -3.37 5.58 4.48
CA TYR A 64 -4.59 6.37 4.28
C TYR A 64 -4.83 7.45 5.34
N GLY A 65 -3.99 7.58 6.37
CA GLY A 65 -4.28 8.44 7.53
C GLY A 65 -4.55 9.91 7.19
N ARG A 66 -3.99 10.40 6.08
CA ARG A 66 -4.17 11.78 5.60
C ARG A 66 -5.49 11.99 4.84
N ASP A 67 -6.16 10.92 4.45
CA ASP A 67 -7.40 10.97 3.68
C ASP A 67 -8.63 11.09 4.57
N PHE A 68 -8.46 10.98 5.89
CA PHE A 68 -9.54 10.98 6.87
C PHE A 68 -9.49 12.17 7.81
N THR A 69 -10.66 12.66 8.18
CA THR A 69 -10.78 13.61 9.29
C THR A 69 -10.36 12.95 10.60
N GLN A 70 -9.99 13.76 11.59
CA GLN A 70 -9.67 13.25 12.92
C GLN A 70 -10.82 12.41 13.52
N LYS A 71 -12.07 12.79 13.25
CA LYS A 71 -13.27 12.08 13.71
C LYS A 71 -13.37 10.68 13.07
N ASP A 72 -13.16 10.58 11.77
CA ASP A 72 -13.22 9.30 11.05
C ASP A 72 -12.04 8.40 11.41
N TYR A 73 -10.84 8.97 11.54
CA TYR A 73 -9.67 8.27 12.03
C TYR A 73 -9.91 7.62 13.40
N GLN A 74 -10.48 8.37 14.35
CA GLN A 74 -10.83 7.84 15.68
C GLN A 74 -11.86 6.72 15.61
N LYS A 75 -12.87 6.85 14.75
CA LYS A 75 -13.89 5.81 14.53
C LYS A 75 -13.27 4.52 14.00
N ILE A 76 -12.41 4.62 12.97
CA ILE A 76 -11.75 3.48 12.33
C ILE A 76 -10.79 2.80 13.31
N THR A 77 -9.91 3.56 13.97
CA THR A 77 -8.95 2.99 14.92
C THR A 77 -9.63 2.32 16.11
N LYS A 78 -10.75 2.88 16.61
CA LYS A 78 -11.56 2.23 17.66
C LYS A 78 -12.12 0.88 17.21
N HIS A 79 -12.50 0.75 15.94
CA HIS A 79 -12.95 -0.53 15.39
C HIS A 79 -11.79 -1.53 15.27
N LEU A 80 -10.63 -1.08 14.76
CA LEU A 80 -9.44 -1.91 14.61
C LEU A 80 -8.86 -2.43 15.94
N LYS A 81 -9.06 -1.72 17.06
CA LYS A 81 -8.66 -2.20 18.41
C LYS A 81 -9.51 -3.35 18.94
N LYS A 82 -10.71 -3.56 18.39
CA LYS A 82 -11.65 -4.58 18.85
C LYS A 82 -11.63 -5.86 18.01
N ALA A 83 -10.84 -5.89 16.94
CA ALA A 83 -10.83 -6.91 15.90
C ALA A 83 -9.46 -7.58 15.76
#